data_AF-A0AAD9K2X6-F1
#
_entry.id   AF-A0AAD9K2X6-F1
#
_cell.length_a   1.000
_cell.length_b   1.000
_cell.length_c   1.000
_cell.angle_alpha   90.00
_cell.angle_beta   90.00
_cell.angle_gamma   90.00
#
_symmetry.space_group_name_H-M   'P 1'
#
loop_
_entity.id
_entity.type
_entity.pdbx_description
1 polymer ?
#
loop_
_entity_poly.entity_id
_entity_poly.type
_entity_poly.pdbx_seq_one_letter_code
_entity_poly.pdbx_strand_id
1 'polypeptide(L)'
;MTYDKSNVSSDVIAKRLDSAEILRDSHGTLFYFCILYEFALSFSMFFTHTMLVAGYVTLISRGESNIELYINMYESKRLGLQRKKYKNPYSFGFWKNWKQFLGLSNRSSITVLFNVLLYFRSFWRNVLLPSSYPPDEDGIHWMTTYTTMSDGDVIQL
;
A
#
# COMPACT_ATOMS: atom_id res chain seq x y z
N MET A 1 30.08 62.10 -43.50
CA MET A 1 29.70 61.47 -42.23
C MET A 1 29.25 60.05 -42.55
N THR A 2 30.19 59.11 -42.56
CA THR A 2 29.97 57.75 -43.06
C THR A 2 29.46 56.91 -41.89
N TYR A 3 28.21 56.47 -41.94
CA TYR A 3 27.60 55.64 -40.91
C TYR A 3 28.22 54.24 -40.94
N ASP A 4 28.81 53.85 -39.82
CA ASP A 4 29.48 52.56 -39.68
C ASP A 4 28.46 51.46 -39.34
N LYS A 5 27.99 50.77 -40.38
CA LYS A 5 27.07 49.62 -40.27
C LYS A 5 27.70 48.42 -39.54
N SER A 6 29.03 48.35 -39.42
CA SER A 6 29.70 47.19 -38.83
C SER A 6 29.47 47.11 -37.32
N ASN A 7 29.53 48.24 -36.61
CA ASN A 7 29.31 48.31 -35.16
C ASN A 7 27.87 47.95 -34.75
N VAL A 8 26.88 48.36 -35.55
CA VAL A 8 25.47 48.01 -35.27
C VAL A 8 25.22 46.51 -35.46
N SER A 9 25.89 45.88 -36.42
CA SER A 9 25.78 44.44 -36.62
C SER A 9 26.42 43.66 -35.48
N SER A 10 27.57 44.09 -34.96
CA SER A 10 28.22 43.42 -33.82
C SER A 10 27.42 43.54 -32.54
N ASP A 11 26.81 44.70 -32.28
CA ASP A 11 26.01 44.92 -31.07
C ASP A 11 24.74 44.06 -31.06
N VAL A 12 24.09 43.93 -32.23
CA VAL A 12 22.92 43.06 -32.40
C VAL A 12 23.29 41.59 -32.18
N ILE A 13 24.46 41.15 -32.65
CA ILE A 13 24.94 39.78 -32.44
C ILE A 13 25.27 39.54 -30.97
N ALA A 14 25.97 40.48 -30.32
CA ALA A 14 26.30 40.38 -28.90
C ALA A 14 25.05 40.26 -28.01
N LYS A 15 24.03 41.09 -28.28
CA LYS A 15 22.75 41.03 -27.54
C LYS A 15 22.00 39.72 -27.76
N ARG A 16 22.07 39.15 -28.97
CA ARG A 16 21.47 37.83 -29.27
C ARG A 16 22.19 36.69 -28.57
N LEU A 17 23.52 36.73 -28.48
CA LEU A 17 24.31 35.73 -27.77
C LEU A 17 24.02 35.76 -26.27
N ASP A 18 23.96 36.94 -25.67
CA ASP A 18 23.60 37.14 -24.25
C ASP A 18 22.17 36.61 -23.95
N SER A 19 21.21 36.97 -24.81
CA SER A 19 19.83 36.45 -24.69
C SER A 19 19.77 34.93 -24.80
N ALA A 20 20.56 34.32 -25.69
CA ALA A 20 20.60 32.87 -25.86
C ALA A 20 21.27 32.16 -24.67
N GLU A 21 22.28 32.78 -24.06
CA GLU A 21 22.95 32.27 -22.86
C GLU A 21 22.03 32.33 -21.63
N ILE A 22 21.30 33.43 -21.44
CA ILE A 22 20.28 33.57 -20.38
C ILE A 22 19.16 32.53 -20.55
N LEU A 23 18.69 32.31 -21.78
CA LEU A 23 17.68 31.28 -22.04
C LEU A 23 18.23 29.88 -21.74
N ARG A 24 19.47 29.59 -22.14
CA ARG A 24 20.13 28.30 -21.87
C ARG A 24 20.25 28.03 -20.36
N ASP A 25 20.65 29.03 -19.59
CA ASP A 25 20.75 28.95 -18.13
C ASP A 25 19.38 28.79 -17.46
N SER A 26 18.37 29.52 -17.96
CA SER A 26 16.99 29.42 -17.49
C SER A 26 16.40 28.02 -17.73
N HIS A 27 16.61 27.44 -18.91
CA HIS A 27 16.14 26.08 -19.22
C HIS A 27 16.79 25.02 -18.32
N GLY A 28 18.10 25.13 -18.03
CA GLY A 28 18.78 24.23 -17.10
C GLY A 28 18.22 24.34 -15.68
N THR A 29 17.99 25.56 -15.23
CA THR A 29 17.40 25.84 -13.90
C THR A 29 15.97 25.30 -13.78
N LEU A 30 15.13 25.49 -14.80
CA LEU A 30 13.77 24.95 -14.82
C LEU A 30 13.75 23.41 -14.82
N PHE A 31 14.64 22.77 -15.58
CA PHE A 31 14.75 21.31 -15.61
C PHE A 31 15.13 20.75 -14.22
N TYR A 32 16.04 21.40 -13.52
CA TYR A 32 16.40 21.05 -12.15
C TYR A 32 15.19 21.16 -11.20
N PHE A 33 14.42 22.26 -11.27
CA PHE A 33 13.20 22.41 -10.47
C PHE A 33 12.15 21.35 -10.80
N CYS A 34 11.97 20.98 -12.07
CA CYS A 34 11.06 19.91 -12.47
C CYS A 34 11.46 18.56 -11.88
N ILE A 35 12.76 18.21 -11.92
CA ILE A 35 13.25 16.96 -11.32
C ILE A 35 13.04 16.94 -9.82
N LEU A 36 13.34 18.05 -9.13
CA LEU A 36 13.11 18.16 -7.69
C LEU A 36 11.63 18.03 -7.33
N TYR A 37 10.75 18.63 -8.14
CA TYR A 37 9.31 18.56 -7.94
C TYR A 37 8.77 17.14 -8.12
N GLU A 38 9.17 16.46 -9.20
CA GLU A 38 8.78 15.06 -9.45
C GLU A 38 9.27 14.12 -8.35
N PHE A 39 10.50 14.33 -7.89
CA PHE A 39 11.06 13.59 -6.75
C PHE A 39 10.24 13.82 -5.48
N ALA A 40 9.89 15.06 -5.16
CA ALA A 40 9.10 15.40 -3.98
C ALA A 40 7.68 14.79 -4.05
N LEU A 41 7.03 14.86 -5.21
CA LEU A 41 5.71 14.25 -5.43
C LEU A 41 5.76 12.73 -5.27
N SER A 42 6.71 12.08 -5.93
CA SER A 42 6.88 10.62 -5.87
C SER A 42 7.14 10.15 -4.44
N PHE A 43 7.97 10.87 -3.69
CA PHE A 43 8.28 10.55 -2.30
C PHE A 43 7.07 10.71 -1.38
N SER A 44 6.29 11.79 -1.55
CA SER A 44 5.06 12.01 -0.80
C SER A 44 4.05 10.89 -1.06
N MET A 45 3.82 10.56 -2.33
CA MET A 45 2.90 9.49 -2.73
C MET A 45 3.30 8.15 -2.13
N PHE A 46 4.60 7.80 -2.21
CA PHE A 46 5.15 6.59 -1.63
C PHE A 46 4.89 6.50 -0.12
N PHE A 47 5.11 7.61 0.61
CA PHE A 47 4.88 7.64 2.06
C PHE A 47 3.41 7.46 2.40
N THR A 48 2.51 8.19 1.72
CA THR A 48 1.06 8.07 1.90
C THR A 48 0.58 6.64 1.63
N HIS A 49 1.04 6.03 0.54
CA HIS A 49 0.67 4.64 0.20
C HIS A 49 1.21 3.65 1.21
N THR A 50 2.46 3.83 1.67
CA THR A 50 3.08 2.96 2.66
C THR A 50 2.32 2.99 3.98
N MET A 51 1.94 4.18 4.46
CA MET A 51 1.18 4.34 5.70
C MET A 51 -0.21 3.68 5.59
N LEU A 52 -0.87 3.86 4.45
CA LEU A 52 -2.18 3.26 4.18
C LEU A 52 -2.10 1.72 4.14
N VAL A 53 -1.12 1.17 3.40
CA VAL A 53 -0.90 -0.28 3.31
C VAL A 53 -0.55 -0.86 4.68
N ALA A 54 0.28 -0.18 5.49
CA ALA A 54 0.61 -0.62 6.84
C ALA A 54 -0.64 -0.73 7.74
N GLY A 55 -1.60 0.19 7.58
CA GLY A 55 -2.90 0.12 8.24
C GLY A 55 -3.67 -1.14 7.85
N TYR A 56 -3.81 -1.39 6.55
CA TYR A 56 -4.48 -2.59 6.05
C TYR A 56 -3.79 -3.90 6.45
N VAL A 57 -2.46 -3.96 6.38
CA VAL A 57 -1.67 -5.10 6.85
C VAL A 57 -1.98 -5.40 8.32
N THR A 58 -2.09 -4.37 9.15
CA THR A 58 -2.42 -4.52 10.58
C THR A 58 -3.82 -5.07 10.79
N LEU A 59 -4.80 -4.59 10.03
CA LEU A 59 -6.19 -5.06 10.08
C LEU A 59 -6.31 -6.53 9.65
N ILE A 60 -5.72 -6.88 8.49
CA ILE A 60 -5.68 -8.27 7.99
C ILE A 60 -5.00 -9.18 9.02
N SER A 61 -3.89 -8.73 9.61
CA SER A 61 -3.18 -9.48 10.63
C SER A 61 -4.01 -9.79 11.87
N ARG A 62 -4.97 -8.92 12.21
CA ARG A 62 -5.91 -9.09 13.34
C ARG A 62 -7.20 -9.80 12.95
N GLY A 63 -7.43 -10.06 11.67
CA GLY A 63 -8.71 -10.60 11.19
C GLY A 63 -9.85 -9.63 11.48
N GLU A 64 -9.61 -8.33 11.29
CA GLU A 64 -10.58 -7.26 11.51
C GLU A 64 -10.84 -6.51 10.20
N SER A 65 -12.09 -6.17 9.92
CA SER A 65 -12.44 -5.20 8.90
C SER A 65 -12.33 -3.75 9.42
N ASN A 66 -12.30 -2.76 8.51
CA ASN A 66 -12.28 -1.34 8.89
C ASN A 66 -13.47 -0.96 9.79
N ILE A 67 -14.65 -1.53 9.53
CA ILE A 67 -15.85 -1.27 10.34
C ILE A 67 -15.79 -2.00 11.68
N GLU A 68 -15.25 -3.22 11.70
CA GLU A 68 -15.06 -4.00 12.93
C GLU A 68 -14.05 -3.36 13.87
N LEU A 69 -13.01 -2.68 13.39
CA LEU A 69 -12.07 -1.98 14.25
C LEU A 69 -12.78 -1.01 15.21
N TYR A 70 -13.70 -0.19 14.69
CA TYR A 70 -14.45 0.78 15.50
C TYR A 70 -15.39 0.09 16.49
N ILE A 71 -16.04 -1.00 16.07
CA ILE A 71 -16.91 -1.81 16.92
C ILE A 71 -16.09 -2.46 18.04
N ASN A 72 -14.95 -3.06 17.71
CA ASN A 72 -14.03 -3.71 18.64
C ASN A 72 -13.44 -2.71 19.63
N MET A 73 -13.15 -1.48 19.21
CA MET A 73 -12.71 -0.42 20.12
C MET A 73 -13.80 -0.04 21.14
N TYR A 74 -15.04 0.15 20.69
CA TYR A 74 -16.17 0.45 21.56
C TYR A 74 -16.44 -0.71 22.53
N GLU A 75 -16.44 -1.94 22.03
CA GLU A 75 -16.70 -3.14 22.81
C GLU A 75 -15.57 -3.43 23.81
N SER A 76 -14.31 -3.23 23.42
CA SER A 76 -13.16 -3.33 24.33
C SER A 76 -13.27 -2.34 25.48
N LYS A 77 -13.73 -1.11 25.22
CA LYS A 77 -13.98 -0.11 26.26
C LYS A 77 -15.12 -0.54 27.18
N ARG A 78 -16.24 -1.04 26.62
CA ARG A 78 -17.39 -1.54 27.38
C ARG A 78 -17.01 -2.71 28.29
N LEU A 79 -16.25 -3.69 27.78
CA LEU A 79 -15.82 -4.87 28.53
C LEU A 79 -14.72 -4.54 29.54
N GLY A 80 -13.85 -3.56 29.24
CA GLY A 80 -12.86 -3.05 30.18
C GLY A 80 -13.49 -2.48 31.46
N LEU A 81 -14.63 -1.77 31.33
CA LEU A 81 -15.42 -1.32 32.48
C LEU A 81 -15.95 -2.48 33.34
N GLN A 82 -16.17 -3.65 32.73
CA GLN A 82 -16.62 -4.87 33.41
C GLN A 82 -15.46 -5.78 33.85
N ARG A 83 -14.20 -5.30 33.77
CA ARG A 83 -12.96 -6.09 34.03
C ARG A 83 -12.84 -7.35 33.17
N LYS A 84 -13.47 -7.37 32.00
CA LYS A 84 -13.37 -8.45 31.01
C LYS A 84 -12.46 -8.02 29.85
N LYS A 85 -11.63 -8.95 29.36
CA LYS A 85 -10.77 -8.71 28.20
C LYS A 85 -11.53 -9.08 26.93
N TYR A 86 -11.70 -8.13 26.01
CA TYR A 86 -12.23 -8.42 24.68
C TYR A 86 -11.19 -9.21 23.87
N LYS A 87 -11.66 -10.24 23.16
CA LYS A 87 -10.87 -11.01 22.21
C LYS A 87 -11.71 -11.15 20.94
N ASN A 88 -11.19 -10.64 19.83
CA ASN A 88 -11.84 -10.77 18.53
C ASN A 88 -12.03 -12.28 18.18
N PRO A 89 -13.26 -12.78 18.00
CA PRO A 89 -13.52 -14.18 17.67
C PRO A 89 -13.04 -14.59 16.28
N TYR A 90 -12.85 -13.62 15.38
CA TYR A 90 -12.37 -13.81 14.00
C TYR A 90 -10.83 -13.75 13.88
N SER A 91 -10.12 -13.57 14.99
CA SER A 91 -8.65 -13.56 15.01
C SER A 91 -8.09 -14.98 15.23
N PHE A 92 -7.76 -15.68 14.14
CA PHE A 92 -7.10 -16.99 14.17
C PHE A 92 -5.57 -16.93 14.35
N GLY A 93 -5.00 -15.72 14.31
CA GLY A 93 -3.57 -15.43 14.44
C GLY A 93 -2.93 -15.02 13.12
N PHE A 94 -1.79 -14.32 13.18
CA PHE A 94 -1.15 -13.65 12.03
C PHE A 94 -1.14 -14.53 10.77
N TRP A 95 -0.48 -15.69 10.82
CA TRP A 95 -0.35 -16.57 9.65
C TRP A 95 -1.67 -17.16 9.15
N LYS A 96 -2.63 -17.44 10.03
CA LYS A 96 -3.92 -18.02 9.63
C LYS A 96 -4.81 -16.98 8.97
N ASN A 97 -4.86 -15.77 9.54
CA ASN A 97 -5.62 -14.64 8.98
C ASN A 97 -5.10 -14.27 7.58
N TRP A 98 -3.78 -14.23 7.40
CA TRP A 98 -3.16 -13.98 6.09
C TRP A 98 -3.44 -15.06 5.06
N LYS A 99 -3.47 -16.35 5.48
CA LYS A 99 -3.84 -17.45 4.58
C LYS A 99 -5.30 -17.39 4.14
N GLN A 100 -6.21 -17.07 5.07
CA GLN A 100 -7.63 -16.90 4.78
C GLN A 100 -7.85 -15.72 3.83
N PHE A 101 -7.21 -14.58 4.08
CA PHE A 101 -7.29 -13.39 3.22
C PHE A 101 -6.80 -13.67 1.78
N LEU A 102 -5.73 -14.45 1.63
CA LEU A 102 -5.15 -14.79 0.33
C LEU A 102 -5.81 -16.02 -0.33
N GLY A 103 -6.82 -16.65 0.28
CA GLY A 103 -7.45 -17.87 -0.25
C GLY A 103 -6.48 -19.06 -0.34
N LEU A 104 -5.45 -19.11 0.51
CA LEU A 104 -4.40 -20.13 0.51
C LEU A 104 -4.66 -21.24 1.54
N SER A 105 -5.91 -21.40 2.00
CA SER A 105 -6.32 -22.32 3.08
C SER A 105 -5.82 -23.77 2.87
N ASN A 106 -5.66 -24.19 1.61
CA ASN A 106 -5.20 -25.54 1.24
C ASN A 106 -3.68 -25.70 0.93
N ARG A 107 -2.82 -24.67 1.12
CA ARG A 107 -1.36 -24.81 0.88
C ARG A 107 -0.52 -24.70 2.16
N SER A 108 0.45 -25.60 2.29
CA SER A 108 1.40 -25.66 3.42
C SER A 108 2.12 -24.31 3.65
N SER A 109 2.25 -23.92 4.92
CA SER A 109 2.88 -22.66 5.37
C SER A 109 4.30 -22.48 4.85
N ILE A 110 5.03 -23.60 4.72
CA ILE A 110 6.40 -23.63 4.22
C ILE A 110 6.41 -23.33 2.71
N THR A 111 5.44 -23.84 1.95
CA THR A 111 5.32 -23.58 0.51
C THR A 111 4.97 -22.14 0.19
N VAL A 112 4.25 -21.44 1.07
CA VAL A 112 3.92 -20.01 0.94
C VAL A 112 5.16 -19.14 1.12
N LEU A 113 5.92 -19.36 2.20
CA LEU A 113 7.17 -18.63 2.44
C LEU A 113 8.21 -18.89 1.34
N PHE A 114 8.31 -20.15 0.88
CA PHE A 114 9.15 -20.51 -0.26
C PHE A 114 8.66 -19.88 -1.57
N ASN A 115 7.35 -19.80 -1.84
CA ASN A 115 6.84 -19.15 -3.06
C ASN A 115 6.94 -17.63 -3.05
N VAL A 116 6.74 -16.99 -1.89
CA VAL A 116 6.93 -15.54 -1.74
C VAL A 116 8.37 -15.15 -2.00
N LEU A 117 9.33 -15.99 -1.57
CA LEU A 117 10.76 -15.70 -1.68
C LEU A 117 11.40 -16.20 -2.98
N LEU A 118 10.89 -17.29 -3.59
CA LEU A 118 11.49 -17.91 -4.80
C LEU A 118 10.65 -17.84 -6.07
N TYR A 119 9.36 -17.50 -6.05
CA TYR A 119 8.53 -17.48 -7.28
C TYR A 119 7.51 -16.34 -7.33
N PHE A 120 8.02 -15.14 -7.61
CA PHE A 120 7.24 -13.94 -7.90
C PHE A 120 6.18 -14.15 -9.03
N ARG A 121 6.40 -15.11 -9.93
CA ARG A 121 5.62 -15.25 -11.18
C ARG A 121 4.20 -15.82 -11.01
N SER A 122 3.98 -16.76 -10.09
CA SER A 122 2.64 -17.35 -9.88
C SER A 122 1.80 -16.54 -8.90
N PHE A 123 2.45 -15.86 -7.96
CA PHE A 123 1.82 -14.91 -7.04
C PHE A 123 1.25 -13.71 -7.80
N TRP A 124 2.00 -13.13 -8.74
CA TRP A 124 1.50 -12.02 -9.59
C TRP A 124 0.25 -12.41 -10.38
N ARG A 125 0.17 -13.63 -10.92
CA ARG A 125 -1.01 -14.02 -11.69
C ARG A 125 -2.28 -14.16 -10.86
N ASN A 126 -2.16 -14.55 -9.59
CA ASN A 126 -3.33 -14.80 -8.74
C ASN A 126 -3.67 -13.61 -7.82
N VAL A 127 -2.67 -12.78 -7.49
CA VAL A 127 -2.81 -11.61 -6.61
C VAL A 127 -2.94 -10.32 -7.41
N LEU A 128 -2.35 -10.24 -8.60
CA LEU A 128 -2.32 -9.02 -9.41
C LEU A 128 -3.30 -9.02 -10.58
N LEU A 129 -3.71 -10.19 -11.07
CA LEU A 129 -4.95 -10.28 -11.83
C LEU A 129 -6.08 -10.45 -10.82
N PRO A 130 -7.19 -9.69 -10.94
CA PRO A 130 -8.38 -9.92 -10.13
C PRO A 130 -8.91 -11.32 -10.46
N SER A 131 -8.48 -12.31 -9.70
CA SER A 131 -9.08 -13.63 -9.75
C SER A 131 -10.34 -13.58 -8.88
N SER A 132 -11.50 -13.86 -9.48
CA SER A 132 -12.73 -14.09 -8.72
C SER A 132 -12.59 -15.41 -7.99
N TYR A 133 -11.92 -15.38 -6.84
CA TYR A 133 -11.97 -16.49 -5.90
C TYR A 133 -13.26 -16.35 -5.09
N PRO A 134 -14.17 -17.34 -5.13
CA PRO A 134 -15.31 -17.32 -4.23
C PRO A 134 -14.78 -17.36 -2.79
N PRO A 135 -15.32 -16.54 -1.88
CA PRO A 135 -14.98 -16.69 -0.46
C PRO A 135 -15.22 -18.15 -0.04
N ASP A 136 -14.38 -18.67 0.86
CA ASP A 136 -14.50 -20.06 1.35
C ASP A 136 -15.86 -20.32 2.07
N GLU A 137 -16.69 -19.28 2.27
CA GLU A 137 -17.97 -19.31 3.01
C GLU A 137 -19.07 -18.49 2.32
N ASP A 138 -20.31 -18.66 2.79
CA ASP A 138 -21.54 -18.05 2.24
C ASP A 138 -21.69 -16.53 2.47
N GLY A 139 -20.69 -15.88 3.10
CA GLY A 139 -20.67 -14.44 3.40
C GLY A 139 -21.65 -13.99 4.52
N ILE A 140 -22.51 -14.91 4.99
CA ILE A 140 -23.44 -14.72 6.11
C ILE A 140 -22.96 -15.37 7.41
N HIS A 141 -22.24 -16.47 7.29
CA HIS A 141 -21.65 -17.22 8.39
C HIS A 141 -20.15 -17.21 8.21
N TRP A 142 -19.45 -16.87 9.29
CA TRP A 142 -18.00 -16.86 9.33
C TRP A 142 -17.52 -17.84 10.37
N MET A 143 -16.49 -18.62 10.06
CA MET A 143 -15.81 -19.41 11.05
C MET A 143 -15.39 -18.51 12.22
N THR A 144 -15.65 -18.97 13.43
CA THR A 144 -15.16 -18.31 14.65
C THR A 144 -14.20 -19.24 15.38
N THR A 145 -13.37 -18.64 16.24
CA THR A 145 -12.51 -19.41 17.14
C THR A 145 -13.31 -20.36 18.06
N TYR A 146 -14.60 -20.06 18.31
CA TYR A 146 -15.47 -20.92 19.12
C TYR A 146 -15.96 -22.15 18.33
N THR A 147 -16.31 -21.99 17.06
CA THR A 147 -16.78 -23.09 16.19
C THR A 147 -15.67 -24.09 15.89
N THR A 148 -14.44 -23.62 15.67
CA THR A 148 -13.28 -24.49 15.40
C THR A 148 -12.84 -25.32 16.62
N MET A 149 -13.19 -24.91 17.84
CA MET A 149 -13.00 -25.71 19.05
C MET A 149 -14.04 -26.84 19.16
N SER A 150 -15.26 -26.61 18.69
CA SER A 150 -16.36 -27.60 18.72
C SER A 150 -16.14 -28.80 17.79
N ASP A 151 -15.44 -28.62 16.67
CA ASP A 151 -15.15 -29.71 15.72
C ASP A 151 -13.94 -30.57 16.15
N GLY A 152 -13.08 -30.04 17.03
CA GLY A 152 -11.95 -30.78 17.62
C GLY A 152 -12.26 -31.42 18.96
N ASP A 153 -13.17 -30.84 19.74
CA ASP A 153 -13.68 -31.36 20.99
C ASP A 153 -15.21 -31.28 20.97
N VAL A 154 -15.85 -32.42 20.72
CA VAL A 154 -17.29 -32.61 20.87
C VAL A 154 -17.62 -32.47 22.37
N ILE A 155 -17.80 -31.26 22.86
CA ILE A 155 -18.51 -31.04 24.12
C ILE A 155 -19.98 -30.87 23.76
N GLN A 156 -20.70 -31.98 23.92
CA GLN A 156 -22.15 -31.99 24.00
C GLN A 156 -22.61 -30.98 25.04
N LEU A 157 -23.49 -30.07 24.63
CA LEU A 157 -24.50 -29.49 25.51
C LEU A 157 -25.84 -30.13 25.18
#